data_AF-A0A250EAF8-F1
#
_entry.id   AF-A0A250EAF8-F1
#
_cell.length_a   1.000
_cell.length_b   1.000
_cell.length_c   1.000
_cell.angle_alpha   90.00
_cell.angle_beta   90.00
_cell.angle_gamma   90.00
#
_symmetry.space_group_name_H-M   'P 1'
#
loop_
_entity.id
_entity.type
_entity.pdbx_description
1 polymer ?
#
loop_
_entity_poly.entity_id
_entity_poly.type
_entity_poly.pdbx_seq_one_letter_code
_entity_poly.pdbx_strand_id
1 'polypeptide(L)'
;MMRKFISLLLLLPLVGCQFFEKKNASQKSDKPEVVTDTILKNGESNSSKIVKYVIDRQGTWFKEKPEESSENQNSMQYGYRIEVEGEQGDYYKAINYETGNYAYVLKSKVGDLSQISLIASDLDKISLIQKGEQHEPILFEAPIALDTLISFELIDKSLYEKTKKSAVDFLLRDTLSVVKKNNVITLPCLDSIVTFKDINPNSDLDNQQVYEYKGQIEFMNQFVVLGSYWEAYDYKWIDKKTGKEISFSDFPYISPDKKHIISVYTNPYDDVVELSLYTIDDNLQVKEILLAHFTNWMAYNHEEDSIFWSSDGYFYIPINHRVKFWNEGGNFNEKCQYIRIKIRK
;
A
#
# COMPACT_ATOMS: atom_id res chain seq x y z
N MET A 1 -28.83 -15.98 7.25
CA MET A 1 -28.59 -15.56 8.65
C MET A 1 -27.35 -14.67 8.62
N MET A 2 -27.51 -13.35 8.82
CA MET A 2 -26.43 -12.38 8.57
C MET A 2 -25.37 -12.44 9.68
N ARG A 3 -24.13 -12.79 9.35
CA ARG A 3 -22.98 -12.59 10.23
C ARG A 3 -22.47 -11.16 10.03
N LYS A 4 -22.48 -10.37 11.09
CA LYS A 4 -21.85 -9.04 11.11
C LYS A 4 -20.33 -9.24 11.25
N PHE A 5 -19.55 -8.64 10.36
CA PHE A 5 -18.12 -8.49 10.59
C PHE A 5 -17.90 -7.49 11.72
N ILE A 6 -17.03 -7.84 12.66
CA ILE A 6 -16.55 -6.92 13.71
C ILE A 6 -15.35 -6.19 13.11
N SER A 7 -15.53 -4.93 12.75
CA SER A 7 -14.41 -4.05 12.43
C SER A 7 -13.64 -3.75 13.72
N LEU A 8 -12.34 -4.02 13.73
CA LEU A 8 -11.48 -3.81 14.89
C LEU A 8 -11.12 -2.32 15.00
N LEU A 9 -11.94 -1.57 15.73
CA LEU A 9 -11.72 -0.14 15.94
C LEU A 9 -10.57 0.07 16.95
N LEU A 10 -9.41 0.51 16.47
CA LEU A 10 -8.28 0.90 17.31
C LEU A 10 -8.64 2.11 18.18
N LEU A 11 -8.79 1.88 19.49
CA LEU A 11 -9.08 2.90 20.50
C LEU A 11 -7.80 3.27 21.26
N LEU A 12 -7.21 4.41 20.90
CA LEU A 12 -6.08 5.02 21.60
C LEU A 12 -6.50 5.53 23.00
N PRO A 13 -5.85 5.10 24.10
CA PRO A 13 -6.09 5.66 25.42
C PRO A 13 -5.33 6.99 25.60
N LEU A 14 -6.09 8.09 25.68
CA LEU A 14 -5.57 9.39 26.13
C LEU A 14 -5.17 9.34 27.61
N VAL A 15 -3.87 9.16 27.89
CA VAL A 15 -3.33 9.28 29.25
C VAL A 15 -3.04 10.76 29.55
N GLY A 16 -4.00 11.41 30.22
CA GLY A 16 -3.81 12.76 30.73
C GLY A 16 -3.01 12.79 32.04
N CYS A 17 -1.80 13.35 32.01
CA CYS A 17 -1.06 13.68 33.24
C CYS A 17 -1.48 15.03 33.81
N GLN A 18 -1.92 15.02 35.07
CA GLN A 18 -2.11 16.22 35.90
C GLN A 18 -0.81 16.58 36.67
N PHE A 19 -0.84 17.74 37.37
CA PHE A 19 0.20 18.36 38.21
C PHE A 19 1.30 19.13 37.45
N PHE A 20 1.52 20.42 37.68
CA PHE A 20 1.67 21.07 39.00
C PHE A 20 1.14 22.51 39.07
N GLU A 21 0.54 22.89 40.20
CA GLU A 21 0.33 24.30 40.57
C GLU A 21 1.65 24.97 41.03
N LYS A 22 1.84 26.25 40.70
CA LYS A 22 2.63 27.18 41.52
C LYS A 22 1.97 28.56 41.57
N LYS A 23 1.74 29.06 42.78
CA LYS A 23 1.22 30.41 43.09
C LYS A 23 2.36 31.42 43.31
N ASN A 24 1.94 32.69 43.44
CA ASN A 24 2.68 33.89 43.88
C ASN A 24 3.31 34.71 42.73
N ALA A 25 3.29 36.05 42.76
CA ALA A 25 2.48 37.01 43.53
C ALA A 25 2.51 38.38 42.79
N SER A 26 1.63 39.32 43.14
CA SER A 26 1.53 40.63 42.48
C SER A 26 2.41 41.71 43.13
N GLN A 27 3.03 42.57 42.31
CA GLN A 27 3.30 43.97 42.64
C GLN A 27 3.23 44.86 41.38
N LYS A 28 3.11 46.18 41.56
CA LYS A 28 2.63 47.18 40.58
C LYS A 28 3.64 48.32 40.33
N SER A 29 3.30 49.19 39.38
CA SER A 29 3.96 50.47 39.00
C SER A 29 5.16 50.31 38.03
N ASP A 30 5.32 51.08 36.94
CA ASP A 30 4.51 52.18 36.37
C ASP A 30 4.50 52.19 34.82
N LYS A 31 3.55 52.94 34.24
CA LYS A 31 3.45 53.28 32.80
C LYS A 31 4.29 54.54 32.48
N PRO A 32 4.62 54.88 31.21
CA PRO A 32 3.87 54.61 29.97
C PRO A 32 4.72 53.94 28.86
N GLU A 33 4.29 53.71 27.60
CA GLU A 33 3.08 54.20 26.92
C GLU A 33 2.38 53.18 25.98
N VAL A 34 2.63 53.24 24.65
CA VAL A 34 1.88 52.59 23.56
C VAL A 34 2.80 52.15 22.41
N VAL A 35 2.83 50.84 22.13
CA VAL A 35 2.67 50.27 20.78
C VAL A 35 1.84 49.00 20.95
N THR A 36 0.69 48.90 20.27
CA THR A 36 -0.21 47.74 20.40
C THR A 36 0.14 46.64 19.39
N ASP A 37 1.18 45.86 19.69
CA ASP A 37 1.35 44.54 19.09
C ASP A 37 0.26 43.60 19.62
N THR A 38 -0.78 43.40 18.80
CA THR A 38 -1.83 42.43 19.12
C THR A 38 -1.33 41.03 18.80
N ILE A 39 -0.60 40.45 19.76
CA ILE A 39 -0.30 39.01 19.78
C ILE A 39 -1.64 38.27 19.76
N LEU A 40 -1.99 37.71 18.60
CA LEU A 40 -3.12 36.80 18.49
C LEU A 40 -2.79 35.56 19.33
N LYS A 41 -3.54 35.40 20.42
CA LYS A 41 -3.52 34.19 21.23
C LYS A 41 -3.85 32.99 20.34
N ASN A 42 -3.22 31.85 20.65
CA ASN A 42 -3.60 30.55 20.08
C ASN A 42 -5.11 30.33 20.22
N GLY A 43 -5.84 30.55 19.13
CA GLY A 43 -7.13 29.94 18.88
C GLY A 43 -6.88 28.67 18.08
N GLU A 44 -7.60 27.60 18.40
CA GLU A 44 -7.63 26.37 17.61
C GLU A 44 -8.25 26.68 16.24
N SER A 45 -7.40 27.08 15.28
CA SER A 45 -7.81 27.27 13.90
C SER A 45 -7.99 25.90 13.25
N ASN A 46 -9.17 25.31 13.43
CA ASN A 46 -9.72 24.30 12.51
C ASN A 46 -10.09 24.95 11.15
N SER A 47 -9.20 25.79 10.62
CA SER A 47 -9.15 26.10 9.19
C SER A 47 -8.62 24.86 8.51
N SER A 48 -9.49 24.14 7.79
CA SER A 48 -9.07 23.09 6.86
C SER A 48 -8.05 23.70 5.89
N LYS A 49 -6.77 23.35 6.05
CA LYS A 49 -5.70 23.80 5.16
C LYS A 49 -6.09 23.45 3.73
N ILE A 50 -5.94 24.40 2.81
CA ILE A 50 -6.21 24.14 1.39
C ILE A 50 -5.10 23.22 0.89
N VAL A 51 -5.46 21.98 0.53
CA VAL A 51 -4.49 21.02 -0.03
C VAL A 51 -4.59 21.05 -1.55
N LYS A 52 -3.45 21.10 -2.22
CA LYS A 52 -3.31 20.94 -3.66
C LYS A 52 -2.27 19.88 -3.98
N TYR A 53 -2.32 19.35 -5.19
CA TYR A 53 -1.40 18.32 -5.68
C TYR A 53 -0.78 18.78 -7.00
N VAL A 54 0.49 18.46 -7.25
CA VAL A 54 1.11 18.73 -8.56
C VAL A 54 0.43 17.89 -9.64
N ILE A 55 -0.25 18.55 -10.58
CA ILE A 55 -0.99 17.90 -11.67
C ILE A 55 -0.22 17.88 -13.00
N ASP A 56 0.89 18.61 -13.09
CA ASP A 56 1.78 18.51 -14.24
C ASP A 56 2.60 17.22 -14.18
N ARG A 57 2.56 16.44 -15.25
CA ARG A 57 3.28 15.16 -15.41
C ARG A 57 4.80 15.33 -15.47
N GLN A 58 5.28 16.50 -15.85
CA GLN A 58 6.71 16.86 -15.81
C GLN A 58 7.14 17.35 -14.42
N GLY A 59 6.23 17.38 -13.45
CA GLY A 59 6.44 18.00 -12.15
C GLY A 59 6.41 19.53 -12.23
N THR A 60 6.84 20.18 -11.15
CA THR A 60 7.02 21.62 -11.10
C THR A 60 8.12 21.97 -10.08
N TRP A 61 8.37 23.25 -9.85
CA TRP A 61 9.39 23.73 -8.91
C TRP A 61 8.77 24.64 -7.87
N PHE A 62 9.27 24.57 -6.64
CA PHE A 62 9.07 25.65 -5.68
C PHE A 62 9.93 26.83 -6.11
N LYS A 63 9.41 28.06 -5.95
CA LYS A 63 10.12 29.31 -6.22
C LYS A 63 10.23 30.15 -4.96
N GLU A 64 11.30 30.91 -4.83
CA GLU A 64 11.47 31.85 -3.71
C GLU A 64 10.48 33.02 -3.74
N LYS A 65 10.05 33.44 -4.93
CA LYS A 65 9.12 34.55 -5.17
C LYS A 65 8.04 34.16 -6.18
N PRO A 66 6.86 34.81 -6.16
CA PRO A 66 5.75 34.54 -7.07
C PRO A 66 5.95 35.22 -8.45
N GLU A 67 7.08 34.93 -9.10
CA GLU A 67 7.45 35.46 -10.41
C GLU A 67 8.24 34.39 -11.19
N GLU A 68 8.04 34.32 -12.51
CA GLU A 68 8.59 33.21 -13.33
C GLU A 68 10.13 33.20 -13.34
N SER A 69 10.74 34.40 -13.30
CA SER A 69 12.18 34.63 -13.23
C SER A 69 12.81 34.36 -11.85
N SER A 70 12.02 34.08 -10.81
CA SER A 70 12.55 33.74 -9.50
C SER A 70 13.39 32.47 -9.56
N GLU A 71 14.44 32.42 -8.75
CA GLU A 71 15.19 31.20 -8.48
C GLU A 71 14.26 30.07 -7.99
N ASN A 72 14.60 28.85 -8.40
CA ASN A 72 13.91 27.63 -8.00
C ASN A 72 14.57 27.07 -6.73
N GLN A 73 13.75 26.52 -5.84
CA GLN A 73 14.18 25.70 -4.72
C GLN A 73 14.24 24.22 -5.20
N ASN A 74 13.67 23.29 -4.44
CA ASN A 74 13.49 21.89 -4.84
C ASN A 74 12.41 21.71 -5.94
N SER A 75 12.53 20.61 -6.68
CA SER A 75 11.51 20.15 -7.63
C SER A 75 10.46 19.28 -6.92
N MET A 76 9.23 19.34 -7.41
CA MET A 76 8.11 18.54 -6.93
C MET A 76 7.60 17.64 -8.06
N GLN A 77 7.49 16.35 -7.76
CA GLN A 77 7.01 15.33 -8.70
C GLN A 77 5.49 15.41 -8.90
N TYR A 78 4.96 14.79 -9.96
CA TYR A 78 3.52 14.59 -10.13
C TYR A 78 2.91 13.90 -8.90
N GLY A 79 1.78 14.41 -8.43
CA GLY A 79 1.12 13.95 -7.20
C GLY A 79 1.71 14.48 -5.89
N TYR A 80 2.79 15.26 -5.89
CA TYR A 80 3.34 15.86 -4.67
C TYR A 80 2.28 16.73 -3.96
N ARG A 81 2.07 16.50 -2.66
CA ARG A 81 1.06 17.17 -1.82
C ARG A 81 1.57 18.51 -1.30
N ILE A 82 0.78 19.57 -1.48
CA ILE A 82 1.13 20.94 -1.12
C ILE A 82 0.06 21.48 -0.16
N GLU A 83 0.50 21.97 0.99
CA GLU A 83 -0.36 22.73 1.92
C GLU A 83 -0.27 24.22 1.58
N VAL A 84 -1.38 24.78 1.12
CA VAL A 84 -1.50 26.18 0.74
C VAL A 84 -1.82 27.02 1.98
N GLU A 85 -0.96 28.00 2.23
CA GLU A 85 -1.04 28.97 3.32
C GLU A 85 -1.52 30.36 2.82
N GLY A 86 -1.57 30.57 1.50
CA GLY A 86 -2.10 31.78 0.89
C GLY A 86 -1.98 31.82 -0.63
N GLU A 87 -2.43 32.92 -1.23
CA GLU A 87 -2.41 33.15 -2.67
C GLU A 87 -1.76 34.50 -3.02
N GLN A 88 -0.99 34.55 -4.09
CA GLN A 88 -0.39 35.79 -4.60
C GLN A 88 -0.32 35.74 -6.13
N GLY A 89 -1.24 36.45 -6.79
CA GLY A 89 -1.38 36.42 -8.25
C GLY A 89 -1.63 34.99 -8.75
N ASP A 90 -0.83 34.57 -9.73
CA ASP A 90 -0.87 33.23 -10.33
C ASP A 90 -0.19 32.15 -9.49
N TYR A 91 0.22 32.44 -8.26
CA TYR A 91 0.93 31.52 -7.37
C TYR A 91 0.13 31.21 -6.09
N TYR A 92 0.26 29.97 -5.62
CA TYR A 92 0.00 29.64 -4.22
C TYR A 92 1.28 29.84 -3.41
N LYS A 93 1.12 30.33 -2.18
CA LYS A 93 2.16 30.35 -1.15
C LYS A 93 1.99 29.12 -0.27
N ALA A 94 3.05 28.36 -0.07
CA ALA A 94 3.09 27.13 0.71
C ALA A 94 4.32 27.10 1.62
N ILE A 95 4.31 26.27 2.67
CA ILE A 95 5.51 25.94 3.43
C ILE A 95 6.27 24.86 2.66
N ASN A 96 7.55 25.11 2.39
CA ASN A 96 8.47 24.09 1.93
C ASN A 96 9.10 23.42 3.15
N TYR A 97 8.66 22.20 3.47
CA TYR A 97 9.10 21.46 4.66
C TYR A 97 10.58 21.03 4.61
N GLU A 98 11.19 20.94 3.42
CA GLU A 98 12.63 20.64 3.29
C GLU A 98 13.52 21.83 3.72
N THR A 99 13.06 23.05 3.49
CA THR A 99 13.83 24.28 3.78
C THR A 99 13.33 25.04 5.01
N GLY A 100 12.14 24.70 5.51
CA GLY A 100 11.45 25.43 6.59
C GLY A 100 10.91 26.81 6.18
N ASN A 101 11.10 27.22 4.92
CA ASN A 101 10.74 28.54 4.42
C ASN A 101 9.43 28.52 3.63
N TYR A 102 8.85 29.70 3.43
CA TYR A 102 7.79 29.85 2.45
C TYR A 102 8.33 29.76 1.02
N ALA A 103 7.56 29.11 0.16
CA ALA A 103 7.82 29.00 -1.26
C ALA A 103 6.53 29.25 -2.06
N TYR A 104 6.70 29.47 -3.36
CA TYR A 104 5.61 29.75 -4.29
C TYR A 104 5.54 28.67 -5.38
N VAL A 105 4.33 28.27 -5.75
CA VAL A 105 4.07 27.30 -6.81
C VAL A 105 2.99 27.82 -7.75
N LEU A 106 3.18 27.64 -9.06
CA LEU A 106 2.29 28.19 -10.08
C LEU A 106 0.94 27.46 -10.06
N LYS A 107 -0.17 28.21 -9.94
CA LYS A 107 -1.54 27.69 -9.83
C LYS A 107 -1.93 26.77 -10.99
N SER A 108 -1.42 27.01 -12.20
CA SER A 108 -1.69 26.18 -13.39
C SER A 108 -0.98 24.82 -13.40
N LYS A 109 -0.04 24.59 -12.47
CA LYS A 109 0.71 23.33 -12.33
C LYS A 109 0.19 22.43 -11.20
N VAL A 110 -0.75 22.92 -10.40
CA VAL A 110 -1.32 22.23 -9.24
C VAL A 110 -2.84 22.23 -9.28
N GLY A 111 -3.46 21.26 -8.64
CA GLY A 111 -4.90 21.04 -8.70
C GLY A 111 -5.40 20.15 -7.57
N ASP A 112 -6.61 19.62 -7.74
CA ASP A 112 -7.25 18.75 -6.76
C ASP A 112 -6.86 17.28 -6.96
N LEU A 113 -6.98 16.46 -5.90
CA LEU A 113 -6.64 15.04 -5.92
C LEU A 113 -7.43 14.24 -6.98
N SER A 114 -8.61 14.74 -7.38
CA SER A 114 -9.44 14.20 -8.45
C SER A 114 -8.76 14.25 -9.84
N GLN A 115 -7.82 15.18 -10.04
CA GLN A 115 -7.04 15.33 -11.27
C GLN A 115 -5.81 14.42 -11.32
N ILE A 116 -5.48 13.74 -10.21
CA ILE A 116 -4.43 12.73 -10.17
C ILE A 116 -4.98 11.39 -10.71
N SER A 117 -4.23 10.78 -11.63
CA SER A 117 -4.55 9.49 -12.25
C SER A 117 -3.27 8.79 -12.70
N LEU A 118 -3.37 7.52 -13.07
CA LEU A 118 -2.32 6.77 -13.76
C LEU A 118 -2.55 6.80 -15.27
N ILE A 119 -1.46 6.88 -16.04
CA ILE A 119 -1.41 6.57 -17.48
C ILE A 119 -0.56 5.31 -17.72
N ALA A 120 -0.59 4.77 -18.93
CA ALA A 120 0.09 3.51 -19.25
C ALA A 120 1.59 3.52 -18.91
N SER A 121 2.29 4.63 -19.15
CA SER A 121 3.71 4.84 -18.83
C SER A 121 4.03 5.04 -17.34
N ASP A 122 3.05 4.91 -16.45
CA ASP A 122 3.28 4.88 -15.00
C ASP A 122 3.32 3.44 -14.46
N LEU A 123 2.76 2.48 -15.20
CA LEU A 123 2.51 1.13 -14.70
C LEU A 123 3.77 0.27 -14.61
N ASP A 124 4.70 0.46 -15.53
CA ASP A 124 5.92 -0.32 -15.65
C ASP A 124 7.13 0.31 -14.95
N LYS A 125 6.97 1.42 -14.21
CA LYS A 125 8.09 2.03 -13.48
C LYS A 125 8.35 1.32 -12.14
N ILE A 126 9.59 0.86 -11.94
CA ILE A 126 10.04 0.10 -10.77
C ILE A 126 11.19 0.79 -10.04
N SER A 127 11.24 0.67 -8.71
CA SER A 127 12.36 1.10 -7.86
C SER A 127 13.32 -0.04 -7.51
N LEU A 128 12.90 -1.29 -7.65
CA LEU A 128 13.71 -2.48 -7.36
C LEU A 128 13.39 -3.59 -8.36
N ILE A 129 14.40 -4.38 -8.74
CA ILE A 129 14.22 -5.63 -9.49
C ILE A 129 15.19 -6.73 -9.04
N GLN A 130 14.68 -7.96 -8.99
CA GLN A 130 15.46 -9.18 -8.92
C GLN A 130 14.92 -10.19 -9.95
N LYS A 131 15.82 -10.88 -10.67
CA LYS A 131 15.47 -11.85 -11.73
C LYS A 131 15.97 -13.25 -11.35
N GLY A 132 15.05 -14.16 -11.09
CA GLY A 132 15.36 -15.50 -10.57
C GLY A 132 15.98 -15.48 -9.17
N GLU A 133 16.67 -16.58 -8.82
CA GLU A 133 17.34 -16.79 -7.51
C GLU A 133 18.66 -15.99 -7.36
N GLN A 134 18.74 -14.79 -7.95
CA GLN A 134 19.86 -13.88 -7.72
C GLN A 134 19.88 -13.44 -6.25
N HIS A 135 21.04 -13.49 -5.62
CA HIS A 135 21.16 -13.33 -4.17
C HIS A 135 21.02 -11.89 -3.67
N GLU A 136 21.10 -10.89 -4.55
CA GLU A 136 20.98 -9.48 -4.19
C GLU A 136 20.05 -8.77 -5.19
N PRO A 137 19.00 -8.06 -4.72
CA PRO A 137 18.15 -7.26 -5.57
C PRO A 137 18.85 -5.97 -6.03
N ILE A 138 18.51 -5.49 -7.23
CA ILE A 138 19.01 -4.24 -7.77
C ILE A 138 18.03 -3.12 -7.41
N LEU A 139 18.43 -2.25 -6.47
CA LEU A 139 17.74 -0.98 -6.20
C LEU A 139 18.08 0.09 -7.25
N PHE A 140 17.13 0.99 -7.50
CA PHE A 140 17.30 2.21 -8.27
C PHE A 140 16.84 3.43 -7.46
N GLU A 141 17.66 4.48 -7.40
CA GLU A 141 17.33 5.74 -6.71
C GLU A 141 16.14 6.48 -7.35
N ALA A 142 15.89 6.24 -8.64
CA ALA A 142 14.76 6.78 -9.39
C ALA A 142 14.08 5.65 -10.18
N PRO A 143 12.73 5.62 -10.27
CA PRO A 143 12.03 4.52 -10.94
C PRO A 143 12.34 4.41 -12.44
N ILE A 144 12.73 3.21 -12.89
CA ILE A 144 13.04 2.89 -14.29
C ILE A 144 11.94 2.03 -14.93
N ALA A 145 11.84 1.98 -16.26
CA ALA A 145 10.86 1.12 -16.94
C ALA A 145 11.25 -0.37 -16.91
N LEU A 146 10.27 -1.24 -16.63
CA LEU A 146 10.41 -2.69 -16.54
C LEU A 146 10.41 -3.36 -17.92
N ASP A 147 11.59 -3.50 -18.53
CA ASP A 147 11.76 -4.25 -19.78
C ASP A 147 11.87 -5.78 -19.53
N THR A 148 10.75 -6.45 -19.25
CA THR A 148 10.75 -7.87 -18.81
C THR A 148 9.55 -8.73 -19.24
N LEU A 149 9.36 -9.86 -18.53
CA LEU A 149 8.48 -11.02 -18.70
C LEU A 149 6.98 -10.72 -18.54
N ILE A 150 6.60 -9.50 -18.16
CA ILE A 150 5.20 -9.11 -17.98
C ILE A 150 4.90 -7.80 -18.73
N SER A 151 3.63 -7.61 -19.11
CA SER A 151 3.13 -6.35 -19.66
C SER A 151 1.84 -5.93 -18.98
N PHE A 152 1.71 -4.63 -18.73
CA PHE A 152 0.58 -3.99 -18.08
C PHE A 152 -0.29 -3.24 -19.09
N GLU A 153 -1.58 -3.16 -18.82
CA GLU A 153 -2.54 -2.40 -19.62
C GLU A 153 -3.62 -1.79 -18.70
N LEU A 154 -3.83 -0.47 -18.79
CA LEU A 154 -4.99 0.19 -18.18
C LEU A 154 -6.27 -0.27 -18.88
N ILE A 155 -7.27 -0.68 -18.10
CA ILE A 155 -8.59 -1.07 -18.58
C ILE A 155 -9.69 -0.24 -17.91
N ASP A 156 -10.87 -0.19 -18.52
CA ASP A 156 -12.04 0.40 -17.88
C ASP A 156 -12.70 -0.56 -16.88
N LYS A 157 -13.51 0.02 -15.98
CA LYS A 157 -14.24 -0.73 -14.96
C LYS A 157 -15.23 -1.75 -15.56
N SER A 158 -15.85 -1.46 -16.70
CA SER A 158 -16.82 -2.35 -17.33
C SER A 158 -16.17 -3.65 -17.79
N LEU A 159 -14.95 -3.57 -18.37
CA LEU A 159 -14.16 -4.74 -18.71
C LEU A 159 -13.75 -5.54 -17.47
N TYR A 160 -13.23 -4.89 -16.42
CA TYR A 160 -12.89 -5.55 -15.16
C TYR A 160 -14.09 -6.31 -14.54
N GLU A 161 -15.24 -5.63 -14.33
CA GLU A 161 -16.43 -6.23 -13.70
C GLU A 161 -17.07 -7.32 -14.57
N LYS A 162 -16.96 -7.20 -15.91
CA LYS A 162 -17.40 -8.26 -16.83
C LYS A 162 -16.52 -9.49 -16.71
N THR A 163 -15.20 -9.32 -16.66
CA THR A 163 -14.22 -10.40 -16.66
C THR A 163 -14.04 -11.05 -15.28
N LYS A 164 -14.38 -10.37 -14.17
CA LYS A 164 -14.43 -10.97 -12.82
C LYS A 164 -15.35 -12.20 -12.74
N LYS A 165 -16.33 -12.32 -13.64
CA LYS A 165 -17.22 -13.49 -13.77
C LYS A 165 -16.55 -14.74 -14.34
N SER A 166 -15.38 -14.60 -14.95
CA SER A 166 -14.52 -15.70 -15.43
C SER A 166 -13.22 -15.79 -14.63
N ALA A 167 -13.21 -15.29 -13.39
CA ALA A 167 -12.14 -15.51 -12.44
C ALA A 167 -11.93 -17.02 -12.21
N VAL A 168 -10.66 -17.43 -12.16
CA VAL A 168 -10.22 -18.78 -11.89
C VAL A 168 -9.62 -18.82 -10.50
N ASP A 169 -10.13 -19.74 -9.68
CA ASP A 169 -9.64 -19.99 -8.34
C ASP A 169 -9.41 -21.50 -8.16
N PHE A 170 -8.27 -21.84 -7.56
CA PHE A 170 -7.85 -23.21 -7.28
C PHE A 170 -7.79 -23.52 -5.78
N LEU A 171 -8.08 -22.53 -4.91
CA LEU A 171 -8.18 -22.72 -3.47
C LEU A 171 -9.55 -23.30 -3.11
N LEU A 172 -9.55 -24.59 -2.78
CA LEU A 172 -10.68 -25.20 -2.09
C LEU A 172 -10.67 -24.71 -0.63
N ARG A 173 -11.53 -23.73 -0.31
CA ARG A 173 -11.72 -23.16 1.04
C ARG A 173 -12.45 -24.13 1.98
N ASP A 174 -11.88 -25.30 2.22
CA ASP A 174 -12.44 -26.34 3.11
C ASP A 174 -12.13 -26.09 4.60
N THR A 175 -12.25 -24.84 5.06
CA THR A 175 -11.76 -24.38 6.38
C THR A 175 -12.35 -25.08 7.62
N LEU A 176 -13.32 -25.96 7.43
CA LEU A 176 -13.90 -26.83 8.47
C LEU A 176 -13.22 -28.22 8.56
N SER A 177 -12.38 -28.60 7.59
CA SER A 177 -11.62 -29.87 7.60
C SER A 177 -10.45 -29.83 8.57
N VAL A 178 -9.76 -28.68 8.63
CA VAL A 178 -8.65 -28.40 9.56
C VAL A 178 -9.08 -27.32 10.55
N VAL A 179 -9.56 -27.74 11.71
CA VAL A 179 -9.99 -26.83 12.79
C VAL A 179 -8.84 -26.57 13.75
N LYS A 180 -8.45 -25.30 13.92
CA LYS A 180 -7.51 -24.84 14.96
C LYS A 180 -8.03 -25.22 16.35
N LYS A 181 -7.20 -25.87 17.18
CA LYS A 181 -7.53 -26.29 18.55
C LYS A 181 -6.45 -25.83 19.51
N ASN A 182 -6.82 -25.21 20.63
CA ASN A 182 -5.88 -24.68 21.64
C ASN A 182 -4.77 -23.81 21.02
N ASN A 183 -5.15 -22.93 20.09
CA ASN A 183 -4.26 -22.06 19.31
C ASN A 183 -3.25 -22.80 18.43
N VAL A 184 -3.51 -24.06 18.06
CA VAL A 184 -2.66 -24.87 17.17
C VAL A 184 -3.47 -25.37 15.97
N ILE A 185 -2.95 -25.13 14.78
CA ILE A 185 -3.31 -25.83 13.53
C ILE A 185 -2.40 -27.06 13.43
N THR A 186 -2.96 -28.21 13.09
CA THR A 186 -2.21 -29.44 12.84
C THR A 186 -2.57 -29.98 11.47
N LEU A 187 -1.58 -30.07 10.59
CA LEU A 187 -1.70 -30.58 9.23
C LEU A 187 -1.09 -32.00 9.19
N PRO A 188 -1.90 -33.05 8.97
CA PRO A 188 -1.40 -34.39 8.76
C PRO A 188 -0.88 -34.50 7.31
N CYS A 189 0.44 -34.54 7.15
CA CYS A 189 1.07 -34.92 5.89
C CYS A 189 1.34 -36.43 5.87
N LEU A 190 1.70 -37.00 4.73
CA LEU A 190 1.95 -38.44 4.60
C LEU A 190 3.18 -38.91 5.39
N ASP A 191 4.28 -38.15 5.26
CA ASP A 191 5.61 -38.48 5.78
C ASP A 191 5.94 -37.68 7.06
N SER A 192 5.10 -36.73 7.46
CA SER A 192 5.32 -35.80 8.58
C SER A 192 4.02 -35.23 9.16
N ILE A 193 4.13 -34.50 10.28
CA ILE A 193 3.03 -33.70 10.85
C ILE A 193 3.54 -32.27 10.99
N VAL A 194 2.88 -31.31 10.36
CA VAL A 194 3.22 -29.89 10.44
C VAL A 194 2.27 -29.21 11.42
N THR A 195 2.80 -28.33 12.29
CA THR A 195 2.01 -27.62 13.30
C THR A 195 2.32 -26.14 13.32
N PHE A 196 1.29 -25.31 13.18
CA PHE A 196 1.39 -23.87 13.38
C PHE A 196 0.72 -23.51 14.71
N LYS A 197 1.45 -22.86 15.61
CA LYS A 197 0.97 -22.49 16.94
C LYS A 197 0.99 -20.98 17.08
N ASP A 198 -0.15 -20.39 17.43
CA ASP A 198 -0.20 -18.94 17.67
C ASP A 198 0.65 -18.58 18.90
N ILE A 199 1.40 -17.48 18.77
CA ILE A 199 2.18 -16.86 19.83
C ILE A 199 1.53 -15.51 20.15
N ASN A 200 1.15 -15.35 21.41
CA ASN A 200 0.50 -14.15 21.95
C ASN A 200 -0.62 -13.53 21.06
N PRO A 201 -1.61 -14.33 20.59
CA PRO A 201 -2.63 -13.89 19.63
C PRO A 201 -3.59 -12.80 20.12
N ASN A 202 -3.44 -12.33 21.35
CA ASN A 202 -4.26 -11.28 21.97
C ASN A 202 -3.40 -10.12 22.51
N SER A 203 -2.18 -9.94 22.00
CA SER A 203 -1.28 -8.86 22.44
C SER A 203 -0.69 -8.09 21.25
N ASP A 204 -0.57 -6.78 21.44
CA ASP A 204 0.08 -5.84 20.53
C ASP A 204 1.61 -5.85 20.73
N LEU A 205 2.22 -7.04 20.62
CA LEU A 205 3.64 -7.27 20.85
C LEU A 205 4.35 -7.66 19.56
N ASP A 206 5.62 -7.26 19.45
CA ASP A 206 6.56 -7.58 18.37
C ASP A 206 6.71 -9.08 18.05
N ASN A 207 6.39 -9.95 19.02
CA ASN A 207 6.43 -11.40 18.91
C ASN A 207 5.07 -12.06 18.63
N GLN A 208 4.03 -11.31 18.28
CA GLN A 208 2.74 -11.87 17.87
C GLN A 208 2.91 -12.76 16.63
N GLN A 209 2.31 -13.95 16.66
CA GLN A 209 2.17 -14.86 15.52
C GLN A 209 0.78 -15.48 15.55
N VAL A 210 0.00 -15.36 14.48
CA VAL A 210 -1.36 -15.91 14.36
C VAL A 210 -1.50 -16.60 13.03
N TYR A 211 -1.96 -17.85 13.02
CA TYR A 211 -2.04 -18.65 11.80
C TYR A 211 -3.49 -19.00 11.43
N GLU A 212 -3.86 -18.92 10.16
CA GLU A 212 -5.20 -19.29 9.67
C GLU A 212 -5.10 -20.31 8.53
N TYR A 213 -5.76 -21.45 8.67
CA TYR A 213 -5.89 -22.41 7.56
C TYR A 213 -6.90 -21.86 6.55
N LYS A 214 -6.44 -21.60 5.31
CA LYS A 214 -7.25 -20.98 4.26
C LYS A 214 -7.89 -22.00 3.32
N GLY A 215 -7.35 -23.21 3.25
CA GLY A 215 -7.85 -24.29 2.39
C GLY A 215 -6.72 -25.13 1.80
N GLN A 216 -7.00 -25.77 0.67
CA GLN A 216 -6.04 -26.61 -0.05
C GLN A 216 -6.07 -26.38 -1.56
N ILE A 217 -4.95 -26.67 -2.22
CA ILE A 217 -4.81 -26.61 -3.68
C ILE A 217 -4.53 -28.04 -4.16
N GLU A 218 -5.60 -28.74 -4.54
CA GLU A 218 -5.57 -30.19 -4.76
C GLU A 218 -4.54 -30.62 -5.81
N PHE A 219 -4.46 -29.91 -6.94
CA PHE A 219 -3.59 -30.32 -8.05
C PHE A 219 -2.09 -30.13 -7.76
N MET A 220 -1.74 -29.23 -6.83
CA MET A 220 -0.37 -29.05 -6.32
C MET A 220 -0.09 -29.95 -5.11
N ASN A 221 -1.10 -30.65 -4.59
CA ASN A 221 -1.04 -31.41 -3.34
C ASN A 221 -0.55 -30.56 -2.14
N GLN A 222 -1.05 -29.32 -2.02
CA GLN A 222 -0.66 -28.37 -0.96
C GLN A 222 -1.83 -28.03 -0.01
N PHE A 223 -1.54 -27.87 1.27
CA PHE A 223 -2.36 -27.07 2.19
C PHE A 223 -1.95 -25.59 2.08
N VAL A 224 -2.86 -24.67 2.42
CA VAL A 224 -2.60 -23.22 2.44
C VAL A 224 -2.89 -22.64 3.82
N VAL A 225 -1.90 -21.95 4.39
CA VAL A 225 -1.99 -21.27 5.69
C VAL A 225 -1.55 -19.81 5.52
N LEU A 226 -2.34 -18.88 6.05
CA LEU A 226 -1.93 -17.48 6.26
C LEU A 226 -1.21 -17.39 7.61
N GLY A 227 0.00 -16.85 7.64
CA GLY A 227 0.66 -16.38 8.85
C GLY A 227 0.51 -14.87 8.98
N SER A 228 0.12 -14.39 10.15
CA SER A 228 0.07 -12.97 10.50
C SER A 228 0.98 -12.71 11.69
N TYR A 229 1.78 -11.67 11.60
CA TYR A 229 2.84 -11.32 12.53
C TYR A 229 2.74 -9.85 12.91
N TRP A 230 3.60 -9.38 13.81
CA TRP A 230 3.76 -7.94 14.02
C TRP A 230 4.17 -7.24 12.71
N GLU A 231 3.33 -6.33 12.23
CA GLU A 231 3.51 -5.51 11.02
C GLU A 231 3.77 -6.28 9.70
N ALA A 232 3.59 -7.60 9.67
CA ALA A 232 3.86 -8.45 8.52
C ALA A 232 2.88 -9.64 8.40
N TYR A 233 2.79 -10.24 7.21
CA TYR A 233 2.08 -11.50 6.98
C TYR A 233 2.72 -12.27 5.82
N ASP A 234 2.42 -13.56 5.72
CA ASP A 234 2.78 -14.39 4.57
C ASP A 234 1.74 -15.47 4.28
N TYR A 235 1.67 -15.93 3.03
CA TYR A 235 0.94 -17.15 2.67
C TYR A 235 1.92 -18.31 2.53
N LYS A 236 1.63 -19.41 3.20
CA LYS A 236 2.43 -20.64 3.20
C LYS A 236 1.70 -21.74 2.45
N TRP A 237 2.39 -22.37 1.52
CA TRP A 237 1.99 -23.66 0.96
C TRP A 237 2.78 -24.77 1.66
N ILE A 238 2.07 -25.81 2.10
CA ILE A 238 2.64 -26.93 2.83
C ILE A 238 2.35 -28.21 2.05
N ASP A 239 3.41 -28.88 1.61
CA ASP A 239 3.30 -30.09 0.80
C ASP A 239 2.66 -31.22 1.61
N LYS A 240 1.50 -31.71 1.16
CA LYS A 240 0.69 -32.70 1.89
C LYS A 240 1.36 -34.07 2.00
N LYS A 241 2.46 -34.30 1.29
CA LYS A 241 3.28 -35.51 1.45
C LYS A 241 4.38 -35.28 2.51
N THR A 242 5.28 -34.35 2.26
CA THR A 242 6.53 -34.18 3.00
C THR A 242 6.44 -33.18 4.16
N GLY A 243 5.48 -32.26 4.12
CA GLY A 243 5.39 -31.12 5.04
C GLY A 243 6.37 -29.99 4.72
N LYS A 244 7.07 -30.03 3.57
CA LYS A 244 7.94 -28.93 3.13
C LYS A 244 7.10 -27.67 2.86
N GLU A 245 7.60 -26.52 3.31
CA GLU A 245 6.94 -25.23 3.15
C GLU A 245 7.53 -24.41 1.99
N ILE A 246 6.68 -23.58 1.38
CA ILE A 246 7.03 -22.48 0.47
C ILE A 246 6.22 -21.26 0.95
N SER A 247 6.84 -20.08 1.06
CA SER A 247 6.17 -18.85 1.51
C SER A 247 6.09 -17.81 0.38
N PHE A 248 5.03 -16.99 0.41
CA PHE A 248 4.73 -15.91 -0.53
C PHE A 248 4.34 -14.65 0.26
N SER A 249 4.74 -13.46 -0.23
CA SER A 249 4.50 -12.18 0.45
C SER A 249 3.02 -11.74 0.49
N ASP A 250 2.19 -12.21 -0.42
CA ASP A 250 0.73 -12.11 -0.37
C ASP A 250 0.11 -13.36 -1.05
N PHE A 251 -1.19 -13.35 -1.33
CA PHE A 251 -1.92 -14.49 -1.86
C PHE A 251 -1.34 -14.97 -3.20
N PRO A 252 -0.93 -16.25 -3.33
CA PRO A 252 -0.32 -16.78 -4.55
C PRO A 252 -1.40 -17.16 -5.59
N TYR A 253 -1.76 -16.20 -6.45
CA TYR A 253 -2.75 -16.40 -7.51
C TYR A 253 -2.17 -17.24 -8.66
N ILE A 254 -2.70 -18.46 -8.86
CA ILE A 254 -2.28 -19.40 -9.90
C ILE A 254 -2.97 -19.09 -11.24
N SER A 255 -2.20 -19.09 -12.33
CA SER A 255 -2.68 -18.87 -13.70
C SER A 255 -3.59 -20.01 -14.22
N PRO A 256 -4.50 -19.76 -15.19
CA PRO A 256 -5.45 -20.78 -15.66
C PRO A 256 -4.79 -22.01 -16.30
N ASP A 257 -3.60 -21.83 -16.88
CA ASP A 257 -2.77 -22.90 -17.46
C ASP A 257 -1.97 -23.69 -16.41
N LYS A 258 -2.05 -23.29 -15.12
CA LYS A 258 -1.33 -23.86 -13.98
C LYS A 258 0.20 -23.83 -14.14
N LYS A 259 0.73 -22.91 -14.94
CA LYS A 259 2.18 -22.75 -15.17
C LYS A 259 2.81 -21.58 -14.45
N HIS A 260 2.02 -20.67 -13.88
CA HIS A 260 2.53 -19.46 -13.24
C HIS A 260 1.75 -19.13 -11.96
N ILE A 261 2.40 -18.35 -11.09
CA ILE A 261 1.81 -17.76 -9.88
C ILE A 261 2.20 -16.30 -9.86
N ILE A 262 1.26 -15.40 -9.54
CA ILE A 262 1.57 -14.01 -9.19
C ILE A 262 1.14 -13.78 -7.73
N SER A 263 2.06 -13.22 -6.94
CA SER A 263 1.80 -12.59 -5.63
C SER A 263 1.89 -11.08 -5.79
N VAL A 264 1.02 -10.32 -5.13
CA VAL A 264 1.03 -8.84 -5.15
C VAL A 264 0.85 -8.31 -3.74
N TYR A 265 1.95 -8.05 -3.07
CA TYR A 265 1.97 -7.44 -1.73
C TYR A 265 1.97 -5.92 -1.85
N THR A 266 1.15 -5.23 -1.06
CA THR A 266 1.12 -3.76 -0.99
C THR A 266 1.52 -3.32 0.39
N ASN A 267 2.64 -2.60 0.50
CA ASN A 267 3.08 -1.96 1.72
C ASN A 267 2.60 -0.49 1.72
N PRO A 268 1.64 -0.14 2.59
CA PRO A 268 1.04 1.19 2.59
C PRO A 268 1.77 2.21 3.47
N TYR A 269 2.88 1.80 4.10
CA TYR A 269 3.77 2.68 4.85
C TYR A 269 4.93 3.20 3.99
N ASP A 270 5.42 2.36 3.05
CA ASP A 270 6.51 2.70 2.13
C ASP A 270 6.02 3.15 0.73
N ASP A 271 4.71 3.23 0.48
CA ASP A 271 4.10 3.52 -0.84
C ASP A 271 4.57 2.57 -1.97
N VAL A 272 4.87 1.31 -1.63
CA VAL A 272 5.44 0.28 -2.52
C VAL A 272 4.48 -0.88 -2.75
N VAL A 273 4.39 -1.34 -4.00
CA VAL A 273 3.86 -2.67 -4.35
C VAL A 273 4.99 -3.59 -4.73
N GLU A 274 5.07 -4.74 -4.09
CA GLU A 274 5.88 -5.86 -4.52
C GLU A 274 5.05 -6.82 -5.38
N LEU A 275 5.53 -7.09 -6.59
CA LEU A 275 4.98 -8.14 -7.45
C LEU A 275 6.02 -9.24 -7.62
N SER A 276 5.66 -10.45 -7.22
CA SER A 276 6.49 -11.65 -7.37
C SER A 276 5.82 -12.62 -8.35
N LEU A 277 6.56 -13.06 -9.35
CA LEU A 277 6.13 -14.00 -10.38
C LEU A 277 6.93 -15.30 -10.26
N TYR A 278 6.21 -16.41 -10.22
CA TYR A 278 6.78 -17.76 -10.13
C TYR A 278 6.34 -18.61 -11.32
N THR A 279 7.15 -19.60 -11.68
CA THR A 279 6.79 -20.70 -12.60
C THR A 279 6.48 -21.97 -11.82
N ILE A 280 5.55 -22.77 -12.35
CA ILE A 280 5.26 -24.14 -11.92
C ILE A 280 5.78 -25.09 -13.04
N ASP A 281 6.79 -25.90 -12.73
CA ASP A 281 7.35 -26.85 -13.70
C ASP A 281 6.47 -28.11 -13.90
N ASP A 282 6.90 -29.04 -14.76
CA ASP A 282 6.16 -30.30 -14.99
C ASP A 282 6.21 -31.27 -13.79
N ASN A 283 7.09 -31.03 -12.81
CA ASN A 283 7.20 -31.75 -11.54
C ASN A 283 6.49 -31.01 -10.39
N LEU A 284 5.65 -30.01 -10.70
CA LEU A 284 4.93 -29.16 -9.75
C LEU A 284 5.84 -28.40 -8.77
N GLN A 285 7.10 -28.16 -9.14
CA GLN A 285 8.01 -27.32 -8.38
C GLN A 285 7.76 -25.84 -8.70
N VAL A 286 7.66 -25.04 -7.64
CA VAL A 286 7.52 -23.58 -7.74
C VAL A 286 8.91 -22.94 -7.71
N LYS A 287 9.18 -22.04 -8.65
CA LYS A 287 10.43 -21.25 -8.71
C LYS A 287 10.11 -19.78 -8.99
N GLU A 288 10.69 -18.88 -8.21
CA GLU A 288 10.60 -17.43 -8.47
C GLU A 288 11.44 -17.05 -9.70
N ILE A 289 10.88 -16.23 -10.57
CA ILE A 289 11.53 -15.77 -11.82
C ILE A 289 11.61 -14.24 -11.93
N LEU A 290 10.78 -13.51 -11.21
CA LEU A 290 10.82 -12.05 -11.12
C LEU A 290 10.27 -11.60 -9.77
N LEU A 291 10.95 -10.64 -9.16
CA LEU A 291 10.51 -9.82 -8.05
C LEU A 291 10.70 -8.36 -8.47
N ALA A 292 9.68 -7.51 -8.34
CA ALA A 292 9.74 -6.11 -8.74
C ALA A 292 8.94 -5.20 -7.81
N HIS A 293 9.51 -4.04 -7.45
CA HIS A 293 8.83 -3.04 -6.61
C HIS A 293 8.36 -1.85 -7.44
N PHE A 294 7.07 -1.53 -7.38
CA PHE A 294 6.43 -0.42 -8.08
C PHE A 294 6.10 0.71 -7.11
N THR A 295 6.32 1.96 -7.53
CA THR A 295 6.22 3.15 -6.66
C THR A 295 5.32 4.25 -7.22
N ASN A 296 4.64 4.04 -8.35
CA ASN A 296 3.64 5.01 -8.85
C ASN A 296 2.21 4.63 -8.44
N TRP A 297 1.96 3.33 -8.29
CA TRP A 297 0.64 2.76 -8.09
C TRP A 297 0.65 1.74 -6.96
N MET A 298 -0.51 1.59 -6.33
CA MET A 298 -0.75 0.68 -5.21
C MET A 298 -1.93 -0.23 -5.52
N ALA A 299 -1.81 -1.53 -5.23
CA ALA A 299 -2.91 -2.47 -5.46
C ALA A 299 -3.96 -2.33 -4.37
N TYR A 300 -5.24 -2.37 -4.74
CA TYR A 300 -6.35 -2.36 -3.81
C TYR A 300 -6.75 -3.81 -3.50
N ASN A 301 -5.97 -4.46 -2.62
CA ASN A 301 -6.12 -5.88 -2.23
C ASN A 301 -7.03 -6.10 -1.00
N HIS A 302 -7.72 -5.06 -0.51
CA HIS A 302 -8.51 -5.11 0.74
C HIS A 302 -9.92 -5.69 0.60
N GLU A 303 -10.39 -5.93 -0.63
CA GLU A 303 -11.64 -6.65 -0.91
C GLU A 303 -11.32 -8.09 -1.35
N GLU A 304 -12.02 -9.07 -0.78
CA GLU A 304 -11.91 -10.47 -1.20
C GLU A 304 -12.27 -10.61 -2.69
N ASP A 305 -11.53 -11.45 -3.41
CA ASP A 305 -11.63 -11.67 -4.86
C ASP A 305 -11.48 -10.39 -5.71
N SER A 306 -10.93 -9.29 -5.19
CA SER A 306 -10.65 -8.07 -5.97
C SER A 306 -9.55 -8.28 -7.02
N ILE A 307 -8.56 -9.10 -6.69
CA ILE A 307 -7.45 -9.52 -7.55
C ILE A 307 -7.73 -10.96 -8.01
N PHE A 308 -7.54 -11.26 -9.31
CA PHE A 308 -7.82 -12.59 -9.87
C PHE A 308 -7.12 -12.85 -11.20
N TRP A 309 -6.83 -14.13 -11.48
CA TRP A 309 -6.64 -14.60 -12.86
C TRP A 309 -7.99 -14.83 -13.53
N SER A 310 -8.13 -14.45 -14.79
CA SER A 310 -9.28 -14.79 -15.62
C SER A 310 -8.95 -15.94 -16.57
N SER A 311 -9.95 -16.72 -16.96
CA SER A 311 -9.81 -17.79 -17.96
C SER A 311 -9.32 -17.32 -19.34
N ASP A 312 -9.28 -16.01 -19.60
CA ASP A 312 -8.67 -15.41 -20.80
C ASP A 312 -7.13 -15.35 -20.77
N GLY A 313 -6.51 -15.74 -19.64
CA GLY A 313 -5.05 -15.74 -19.48
C GLY A 313 -4.44 -14.39 -19.09
N TYR A 314 -5.25 -13.45 -18.58
CA TYR A 314 -4.77 -12.21 -17.96
C TYR A 314 -5.06 -12.20 -16.46
N PHE A 315 -4.21 -11.49 -15.72
CA PHE A 315 -4.34 -11.24 -14.29
C PHE A 315 -4.86 -9.83 -14.06
N TYR A 316 -5.88 -9.65 -13.23
CA TYR A 316 -6.65 -8.42 -13.09
C TYR A 316 -6.47 -7.83 -11.69
N ILE A 317 -6.21 -6.51 -11.61
CA ILE A 317 -5.93 -5.81 -10.36
C ILE A 317 -6.62 -4.42 -10.38
N PRO A 318 -7.42 -4.05 -9.36
CA PRO A 318 -7.77 -2.65 -9.09
C PRO A 318 -6.58 -1.93 -8.44
N ILE A 319 -6.25 -0.74 -8.93
CA ILE A 319 -5.09 0.04 -8.47
C ILE A 319 -5.44 1.51 -8.26
N ASN A 320 -4.73 2.15 -7.34
CA ASN A 320 -4.71 3.59 -7.14
C ASN A 320 -3.33 4.17 -7.49
N HIS A 321 -3.26 5.44 -7.89
CA HIS A 321 -2.00 6.18 -7.81
C HIS A 321 -1.60 6.30 -6.33
N ARG A 322 -0.31 6.19 -5.95
CA ARG A 322 0.12 6.11 -4.54
C ARG A 322 -0.53 7.15 -3.61
N VAL A 323 -0.46 8.43 -4.00
CA VAL A 323 -1.03 9.58 -3.27
C VAL A 323 -2.57 9.60 -3.19
N LYS A 324 -3.25 8.67 -3.86
CA LYS A 324 -4.71 8.45 -3.81
C LYS A 324 -5.08 7.16 -3.08
N PHE A 325 -4.14 6.34 -2.63
CA PHE A 325 -4.41 5.05 -2.01
C PHE A 325 -5.24 5.21 -0.74
N TRP A 326 -4.89 6.20 0.09
CA TRP A 326 -5.69 6.70 1.19
C TRP A 326 -6.69 7.76 0.72
N ASN A 327 -7.88 7.76 1.31
CA ASN A 327 -8.88 8.82 1.17
C ASN A 327 -8.74 9.86 2.30
N GLU A 328 -9.45 11.00 2.19
CA GLU A 328 -9.37 12.12 3.16
C GLU A 328 -9.74 11.73 4.61
N GLY A 329 -10.49 10.64 4.79
CA GLY A 329 -10.84 10.09 6.10
C GLY A 329 -9.85 9.04 6.63
N GLY A 330 -8.70 8.83 5.98
CA GLY A 330 -7.68 7.86 6.39
C GLY A 330 -8.04 6.39 6.11
N ASN A 331 -9.08 6.13 5.30
CA ASN A 331 -9.42 4.77 4.87
C ASN A 331 -8.92 4.53 3.44
N PHE A 332 -8.92 3.28 2.97
CA PHE A 332 -8.58 2.97 1.58
C PHE A 332 -9.54 3.65 0.59
N ASN A 333 -9.04 3.96 -0.61
CA ASN A 333 -9.81 4.63 -1.64
C ASN A 333 -10.40 3.64 -2.65
N GLU A 334 -11.70 3.39 -2.53
CA GLU A 334 -12.48 2.52 -3.43
C GLU A 334 -12.52 3.01 -4.90
N LYS A 335 -12.16 4.28 -5.17
CA LYS A 335 -12.22 4.89 -6.52
C LYS A 335 -11.01 4.54 -7.38
N CYS A 336 -10.82 3.25 -7.58
CA CYS A 336 -9.70 2.65 -8.30
C CYS A 336 -9.72 2.92 -9.82
N GLN A 337 -8.54 2.92 -10.41
CA GLN A 337 -8.33 2.51 -11.80
C GLN A 337 -8.14 0.99 -11.86
N TYR A 338 -8.12 0.41 -13.05
CA TYR A 338 -8.02 -1.03 -13.22
C TYR A 338 -6.91 -1.35 -14.22
N ILE A 339 -6.15 -2.40 -13.95
CA ILE A 339 -5.17 -2.95 -14.88
C ILE A 339 -5.43 -4.42 -15.14
N ARG A 340 -4.92 -4.87 -16.28
CA ARG A 340 -4.59 -6.28 -16.50
C ARG A 340 -3.10 -6.46 -16.76
N ILE A 341 -2.57 -7.58 -16.31
CA ILE A 341 -1.20 -8.03 -16.51
C ILE A 341 -1.23 -9.28 -17.40
N LYS A 342 -0.29 -9.36 -18.33
CA LYS A 342 -0.05 -10.54 -19.17
C LYS A 342 1.38 -10.99 -18.99
N ILE A 343 1.59 -12.30 -18.83
CA ILE A 343 2.91 -12.91 -18.94
C ILE A 343 3.28 -13.00 -20.42
N ARG A 344 4.47 -12.50 -20.76
CA ARG A 344 5.07 -12.61 -22.09
C ARG A 344 5.72 -13.99 -22.23
N LYS A 345 5.61 -14.57 -23.43
CA LYS A 345 6.27 -15.83 -23.80
C LYS A 345 7.67 -15.57 -24.32
#